data_AF-A0A0C2G0C6-F1
#
_entry.id   AF-A0A0C2G0C6-F1
#
_cell.length_a   1.000
_cell.length_b   1.000
_cell.length_c   1.000
_cell.angle_alpha   90.00
_cell.angle_beta   90.00
_cell.angle_gamma   90.00
#
_symmetry.space_group_name_H-M   'P 1'
#
loop_
_entity.id
_entity.type
_entity.pdbx_description
1 polymer ?
#
loop_
_entity_poly.entity_id
_entity_poly.type
_entity_poly.pdbx_seq_one_letter_code
_entity_poly.pdbx_strand_id
1 'polypeptide(L)'
;MPEIFAKSAKTVRVGGSESKSTVSKDELKDRRCTSNELKEIMKKISFRTPSLAKRLIQRVAEEKLGGFFAVFCSKDDFTYVSRGKTYCQTENNGVVCYAFQHH
;
A
#
# COMPACT_ATOMS: atom_id res chain seq x y z
N MET A 1 7.44 0.13 51.31
CA MET A 1 7.13 -0.02 49.85
C MET A 1 8.44 -0.32 49.15
N PRO A 2 8.65 -1.52 48.58
CA PRO A 2 9.87 -1.81 47.83
C PRO A 2 9.69 -1.41 46.36
N GLU A 3 10.63 -0.60 45.85
CA GLU A 3 10.76 -0.28 44.43
C GLU A 3 11.26 -1.50 43.65
N ILE A 4 10.47 -1.94 42.67
CA ILE A 4 10.83 -3.03 41.77
C ILE A 4 11.71 -2.44 40.65
N PHE A 5 13.03 -2.61 40.77
CA PHE A 5 13.96 -2.39 39.67
C PHE A 5 13.83 -3.54 38.66
N ALA A 6 13.23 -3.27 37.49
CA ALA A 6 13.20 -4.21 36.38
C ALA A 6 14.62 -4.36 35.77
N LYS A 7 15.15 -5.59 35.81
CA LYS A 7 16.41 -5.95 35.18
C LYS A 7 16.26 -6.04 33.66
N SER A 8 17.21 -5.43 32.96
CA SER A 8 17.37 -5.41 31.50
C SER A 8 17.41 -6.82 30.90
N ALA A 9 16.54 -7.08 29.91
CA ALA A 9 16.55 -8.30 29.10
C ALA A 9 17.49 -8.12 27.91
N LYS A 10 18.51 -8.98 27.84
CA LYS A 10 19.50 -9.07 26.76
C LYS A 10 18.85 -9.68 25.52
N THR A 11 18.64 -8.88 24.47
CA THR A 11 18.12 -9.35 23.19
C THR A 11 19.21 -10.09 22.40
N VAL A 12 18.86 -11.28 21.92
CA VAL A 12 19.68 -12.14 21.06
C VAL A 12 19.76 -11.54 19.66
N ARG A 13 20.98 -11.37 19.15
CA ARG A 13 21.24 -11.03 17.75
C ARG A 13 21.13 -12.29 16.90
N VAL A 14 20.17 -12.34 15.98
CA VAL A 14 20.18 -13.29 14.86
C VAL A 14 20.38 -12.48 13.59
N GLY A 15 21.45 -12.83 12.87
CA GLY A 15 21.92 -12.13 11.68
C GLY A 15 20.91 -12.12 10.54
N GLY A 16 21.00 -11.08 9.72
CA GLY A 16 20.19 -10.92 8.52
C GLY A 16 20.41 -12.05 7.51
N SER A 17 19.32 -12.45 6.88
CA SER A 17 19.33 -13.03 5.55
C SER A 17 18.19 -12.39 4.78
N GLU A 18 18.55 -11.69 3.70
CA GLU A 18 17.64 -11.16 2.70
C GLU A 18 16.66 -12.26 2.27
N SER A 19 15.37 -12.08 2.56
CA SER A 19 14.33 -12.93 2.01
C SER A 19 13.74 -12.26 0.78
N LYS A 20 14.43 -12.51 -0.33
CA LYS A 20 13.89 -12.48 -1.68
C LYS A 20 12.68 -13.41 -1.75
N SER A 21 11.46 -12.86 -1.62
CA SER A 21 10.24 -13.59 -1.97
C SER A 21 10.10 -13.60 -3.49
N THR A 22 10.86 -14.50 -4.14
CA THR A 22 10.46 -15.07 -5.42
C THR A 22 9.19 -15.90 -5.18
N VAL A 23 8.03 -15.26 -5.36
CA VAL A 23 6.76 -15.95 -5.57
C VAL A 23 6.41 -15.83 -7.05
N SER A 24 6.19 -16.98 -7.67
CA SER A 24 5.89 -17.20 -9.09
C SER A 24 4.80 -16.28 -9.63
N LYS A 25 5.09 -15.64 -10.77
CA LYS A 25 4.41 -14.48 -11.35
C LYS A 25 3.02 -14.71 -11.98
N ASP A 26 2.40 -15.89 -11.89
CA ASP A 26 1.20 -16.16 -12.71
C ASP A 26 -0.02 -16.80 -12.02
N GLU A 27 0.04 -17.34 -10.79
CA GLU A 27 -1.09 -18.11 -10.22
C GLU A 27 -1.40 -17.78 -8.74
N LEU A 28 -1.17 -16.53 -8.32
CA LEU A 28 -1.97 -15.91 -7.28
C LEU A 28 -2.56 -14.66 -7.90
N LYS A 29 -3.87 -14.67 -8.20
CA LYS A 29 -4.60 -13.41 -8.41
C LYS A 29 -4.25 -12.52 -7.24
N ASP A 30 -3.44 -11.49 -7.49
CA ASP A 30 -3.03 -10.50 -6.53
C ASP A 30 -4.32 -9.86 -6.00
N ARG A 31 -4.85 -10.40 -4.89
CA ARG A 31 -6.17 -10.01 -4.33
C ARG A 31 -6.23 -8.53 -3.98
N ARG A 32 -5.08 -7.85 -4.05
CA ARG A 32 -4.89 -6.42 -3.85
C ARG A 32 -5.34 -5.59 -5.04
N CYS A 33 -5.55 -6.18 -6.22
CA CYS A 33 -5.84 -5.41 -7.42
C CYS A 33 -6.77 -6.14 -8.39
N THR A 34 -7.87 -5.49 -8.80
CA THR A 34 -8.86 -6.02 -9.74
C THR A 34 -8.80 -5.39 -11.13
N SER A 35 -8.13 -4.25 -11.28
CA SER A 35 -7.96 -3.56 -12.57
C SER A 35 -6.49 -3.33 -12.89
N ASN A 36 -6.04 -3.91 -14.01
CA ASN A 36 -4.69 -3.70 -14.53
C ASN A 36 -4.48 -2.25 -14.98
N GLU A 37 -5.49 -1.60 -15.54
CA GLU A 37 -5.39 -0.19 -15.95
C GLU A 37 -5.15 0.73 -14.75
N LEU A 38 -5.89 0.52 -13.67
CA LEU A 38 -5.69 1.25 -12.42
C LEU A 38 -4.31 0.96 -11.82
N LYS A 39 -3.84 -0.29 -11.86
CA LYS A 39 -2.49 -0.68 -11.44
C LYS A 39 -1.41 0.10 -12.18
N GLU A 40 -1.54 0.22 -13.49
CA GLU A 40 -0.57 0.93 -14.32
C GLU A 40 -0.62 2.44 -14.12
N ILE A 41 -1.80 3.03 -13.88
CA ILE A 41 -1.91 4.43 -13.45
C ILE A 41 -1.15 4.63 -12.14
N MET A 42 -1.40 3.81 -11.12
CA MET A 42 -0.77 3.97 -9.80
C MET A 42 0.76 3.77 -9.83
N LYS A 43 1.26 2.84 -10.64
CA LYS A 43 2.72 2.60 -10.79
C LYS A 43 3.43 3.71 -11.55
N LYS A 44 2.81 4.25 -12.62
CA LYS A 44 3.46 5.24 -13.48
C LYS A 44 3.71 6.55 -12.78
N ILE A 45 2.90 6.88 -11.78
CA ILE A 45 3.04 8.15 -11.11
C ILE A 45 3.97 8.00 -9.90
N SER A 46 5.09 8.71 -9.97
CA SER A 46 6.12 8.77 -8.92
C SER A 46 6.02 10.10 -8.17
N PHE A 47 6.01 10.07 -6.84
CA PHE A 47 5.74 11.24 -6.01
C PHE A 47 6.65 11.36 -4.80
N ARG A 48 6.89 12.59 -4.36
CA ARG A 48 7.68 12.89 -3.16
C ARG A 48 6.89 12.70 -1.86
N THR A 49 5.54 12.83 -1.89
CA THR A 49 4.70 12.75 -0.69
C THR A 49 3.38 12.01 -0.93
N PRO A 50 2.82 11.31 0.09
CA PRO A 50 1.52 10.63 -0.02
C PRO A 50 0.36 11.55 -0.40
N SER A 51 0.41 12.81 0.06
CA SER A 51 -0.62 13.82 -0.23
C SER A 51 -0.70 14.20 -1.70
N LEU A 52 0.45 14.31 -2.38
CA LEU A 52 0.47 14.54 -3.82
C LEU A 52 0.10 13.27 -4.58
N ALA A 53 0.57 12.11 -4.10
CA ALA A 53 0.27 10.82 -4.70
C ALA A 53 -1.23 10.57 -4.81
N LYS A 54 -1.96 10.71 -3.70
CA LYS A 54 -3.41 10.46 -3.69
C LYS A 54 -4.18 11.37 -4.64
N ARG A 55 -3.84 12.67 -4.69
CA ARG A 55 -4.52 13.66 -5.55
C ARG A 55 -4.32 13.36 -7.04
N LEU A 56 -3.10 12.99 -7.42
CA LEU A 56 -2.76 12.74 -8.80
C LEU A 56 -3.28 11.38 -9.28
N ILE A 57 -3.21 10.33 -8.45
CA ILE A 57 -3.82 9.03 -8.77
C ILE A 57 -5.33 9.21 -8.93
N GLN A 58 -6.01 9.90 -8.01
CA GLN A 58 -7.45 10.14 -8.09
C GLN A 58 -7.80 10.82 -9.41
N ARG A 59 -7.18 11.97 -9.68
CA ARG A 59 -7.46 12.77 -10.88
C ARG A 59 -7.29 11.95 -12.16
N VAL A 60 -6.14 11.27 -12.30
CA VAL A 60 -5.85 10.50 -13.52
C VAL A 60 -6.76 9.28 -13.65
N ALA A 61 -7.14 8.64 -12.54
CA ALA A 61 -8.08 7.53 -12.55
C ALA A 61 -9.48 8.00 -12.99
N GLU A 62 -9.97 9.10 -12.45
CA GLU A 62 -11.27 9.70 -12.82
C GLU A 62 -11.27 10.15 -14.29
N GLU A 63 -10.19 10.79 -14.76
CA GLU A 63 -10.05 11.23 -16.15
C GLU A 63 -9.99 10.07 -17.16
N LYS A 64 -9.36 8.94 -16.80
CA LYS A 64 -9.14 7.81 -17.73
C LYS A 64 -10.19 6.70 -17.64
N LEU A 65 -10.65 6.39 -16.43
CA LEU A 65 -11.54 5.26 -16.16
C LEU A 65 -12.99 5.73 -15.93
N GLY A 66 -13.20 7.02 -15.69
CA GLY A 66 -14.51 7.59 -15.37
C GLY A 66 -15.03 7.22 -13.98
N GLY A 67 -16.09 7.89 -13.55
CA GLY A 67 -16.66 7.74 -12.21
C GLY A 67 -15.79 8.39 -11.13
N PHE A 68 -16.15 8.15 -9.87
CA PHE A 68 -15.50 8.77 -8.71
C PHE A 68 -14.51 7.80 -8.07
N PHE A 69 -13.27 8.24 -7.85
CA PHE A 69 -12.25 7.43 -7.21
C PHE A 69 -11.86 8.02 -5.86
N ALA A 70 -11.75 7.17 -4.85
CA ALA A 70 -11.11 7.50 -3.59
C ALA A 70 -9.72 6.85 -3.53
N VAL A 71 -8.74 7.62 -3.05
CA VAL A 71 -7.35 7.17 -2.94
C VAL A 71 -6.78 7.52 -1.57
N PHE A 72 -6.21 6.52 -0.92
CA PHE A 72 -5.50 6.62 0.34
C PHE A 72 -4.04 6.24 0.10
N CYS A 73 -3.10 7.06 0.57
CA CYS A 73 -1.67 6.75 0.52
C CYS A 73 -1.06 7.03 1.88
N SER A 74 -0.22 6.13 2.38
CA SER A 74 0.47 6.27 3.65
C SER A 74 1.89 5.71 3.57
N LYS A 75 2.78 6.25 4.41
CA LYS A 75 4.09 5.66 4.72
C LYS A 75 4.03 4.76 5.95
N ASP A 76 3.05 4.99 6.81
CA ASP A 76 2.81 4.26 8.04
C ASP A 76 1.64 3.27 7.85
N ASP A 77 1.56 2.30 8.73
CA ASP A 77 0.51 1.30 8.70
C ASP A 77 -0.86 1.91 9.04
N PHE A 78 -1.87 1.52 8.27
CA PHE A 78 -3.26 1.84 8.55
C PHE A 78 -4.15 0.70 8.06
N THR A 79 -5.33 0.57 8.67
CA THR A 79 -6.34 -0.39 8.24
C THR A 79 -7.57 0.37 7.76
N TYR A 80 -8.11 -0.03 6.61
CA TYR A 80 -9.31 0.55 6.04
C TYR A 80 -10.12 -0.52 5.30
N VAL A 81 -11.44 -0.46 5.41
CA VAL A 81 -12.36 -1.36 4.72
C VAL A 81 -13.20 -0.54 3.75
N SER A 82 -13.15 -0.88 2.47
CA SER A 82 -13.97 -0.27 1.43
C SER A 82 -14.84 -1.29 0.70
N ARG A 83 -15.89 -0.80 0.05
CA ARG A 83 -16.73 -1.59 -0.86
C ARG A 83 -16.55 -1.04 -2.27
N GLY A 84 -16.18 -1.89 -3.21
CA GLY A 84 -16.03 -1.52 -4.62
C GLY A 84 -15.56 -2.70 -5.46
N LYS A 85 -16.04 -2.79 -6.70
CA LYS A 85 -15.62 -3.84 -7.65
C LYS A 85 -14.24 -3.54 -8.26
N THR A 86 -13.95 -2.26 -8.47
CA THR A 86 -12.70 -1.77 -9.06
C THR A 86 -11.82 -1.21 -7.95
N TYR A 87 -10.71 -1.88 -7.67
CA TYR A 87 -9.74 -1.43 -6.68
C TYR A 87 -8.32 -1.89 -7.01
N CYS A 88 -7.34 -1.21 -6.44
CA CYS A 88 -5.94 -1.62 -6.52
C CYS A 88 -5.11 -1.09 -5.35
N GLN A 89 -4.19 -1.90 -4.85
CA GLN A 89 -3.12 -1.50 -3.94
C GLN A 89 -1.77 -1.62 -4.63
N THR A 90 -0.94 -0.59 -4.50
CA THR A 90 0.44 -0.59 -4.97
C THR A 90 1.35 0.00 -3.92
N GLU A 91 2.60 -0.42 -3.93
CA GLU A 91 3.66 0.15 -3.09
C GLU A 91 4.74 0.75 -3.99
N ASN A 92 5.14 1.99 -3.70
CA ASN A 92 6.22 2.67 -4.42
C ASN A 92 7.02 3.52 -3.43
N ASN A 93 8.34 3.30 -3.37
CA ASN A 93 9.27 4.02 -2.50
C ASN A 93 8.83 4.10 -1.03
N GLY A 94 8.33 2.99 -0.48
CA GLY A 94 7.85 2.91 0.91
C GLY A 94 6.55 3.67 1.17
N VAL A 95 5.82 4.07 0.13
CA VAL A 95 4.45 4.59 0.21
C VAL A 95 3.51 3.54 -0.32
N VAL A 96 2.58 3.07 0.51
CA VAL A 96 1.49 2.18 0.10
C VAL A 96 0.31 3.05 -0.27
N CYS A 97 -0.19 2.88 -1.50
CA CYS A 97 -1.40 3.53 -1.99
C CYS A 97 -2.47 2.49 -2.27
N TYR A 98 -3.71 2.81 -1.92
CA TYR A 98 -4.91 2.05 -2.21
C TYR A 98 -5.93 2.97 -2.89
N ALA A 99 -6.41 2.56 -4.07
CA ALA A 99 -7.41 3.28 -4.84
C ALA A 99 -8.61 2.38 -5.11
N PHE A 100 -9.82 2.93 -5.05
CA PHE A 100 -11.05 2.23 -5.43
C PHE A 100 -12.09 3.19 -5.98
N GLN A 101 -12.98 2.65 -6.82
CA GLN A 101 -14.09 3.41 -7.39
C GLN A 101 -15.28 3.40 -6.42
N HIS A 102 -15.85 4.57 -6.15
CA HIS A 102 -17.14 4.70 -5.48
C HIS A 102 -18.28 4.30 -6.44
N HIS A 103 -19.24 3.56 -5.91
CA HIS A 103 -20.45 3.14 -6.60
C HIS A 103 -21.44 4.29 -6.78
#